data_AF-A0A0D1L8X7-F1
#
_entry.id   AF-A0A0D1L8X7-F1
#
_cell.length_a   1.000
_cell.length_b   1.000
_cell.length_c   1.000
_cell.angle_alpha   90.00
_cell.angle_beta   90.00
_cell.angle_gamma   90.00
#
_symmetry.space_group_name_H-M   'P 1'
#
loop_
_entity.id
_entity.type
_entity.pdbx_description
1 polymer ?
#
loop_
_entity_poly.entity_id
_entity_poly.type
_entity_poly.pdbx_seq_one_letter_code
_entity_poly.pdbx_strand_id
1 'polypeptide(L)'
;MEHICGTSRIAGFRFSLYPMTDDFISVIKSALKKTDTSKVWTKTDHISTVLRGSIDHVFDAAKAIYLHAANSEQHIVMNGTFSIGCPGDTQGDTYLSKGDKRVNEDAVRGLKAEAPCQFALYPMNEPDYMGLIMKAVDIAKAQGTFVQGVHYASELDGMRMTYSAHWKPFSAWLSSKQTTSP
;
A
#
# COMPACT_ATOMS: atom_id res chain seq x y z
N MET A 1 12.25 14.13 -27.20
CA MET A 1 11.20 14.10 -26.17
C MET A 1 11.85 13.70 -24.87
N GLU A 2 12.14 14.66 -24.00
CA GLU A 2 12.60 14.37 -22.64
C GLU A 2 11.40 13.84 -21.85
N HIS A 3 11.44 12.55 -21.53
CA HIS A 3 10.48 11.95 -20.60
C HIS A 3 10.88 12.38 -19.19
N ILE A 4 10.36 13.54 -18.76
CA ILE A 4 10.61 14.07 -17.42
C ILE A 4 9.97 13.11 -16.40
N CYS A 5 10.81 12.44 -15.64
CA CYS A 5 10.43 11.62 -14.49
C CYS A 5 9.98 12.53 -13.34
N GLY A 6 8.84 12.24 -12.70
CA GLY A 6 8.50 12.83 -11.40
C GLY A 6 7.45 13.96 -11.34
N THR A 7 6.68 14.25 -12.40
CA THR A 7 5.63 15.29 -12.32
C THR A 7 4.27 14.79 -11.81
N SER A 8 3.97 13.49 -11.94
CA SER A 8 2.74 12.90 -11.39
C SER A 8 2.94 12.53 -9.91
N ARG A 9 2.28 13.27 -9.02
CA ARG A 9 2.21 12.99 -7.57
C ARG A 9 1.15 11.92 -7.22
N ILE A 10 0.68 11.17 -8.20
CA ILE A 10 -0.35 10.16 -8.05
C ILE A 10 0.31 8.87 -7.55
N ALA A 11 -0.15 8.38 -6.41
CA ALA A 11 0.20 7.06 -5.94
C ALA A 11 -0.76 6.03 -6.55
N GLY A 12 -0.22 4.87 -6.88
CA GLY A 12 -0.96 3.72 -7.34
C GLY A 12 -0.68 2.50 -6.47
N PHE A 13 -1.68 1.64 -6.29
CA PHE A 13 -1.52 0.31 -5.72
C PHE A 13 -2.27 -0.70 -6.59
N ARG A 14 -1.52 -1.58 -7.25
CA ARG A 14 -2.10 -2.73 -7.95
C ARG A 14 -1.92 -3.96 -7.09
N PHE A 15 -3.02 -4.63 -6.77
CA PHE A 15 -3.00 -5.76 -5.86
C PHE A 15 -3.99 -6.84 -6.26
N SER A 16 -3.74 -8.04 -5.75
CA SER A 16 -4.63 -9.18 -5.81
C SER A 16 -4.88 -9.66 -4.39
N LEU A 17 -6.11 -10.11 -4.14
CA LEU A 17 -6.52 -10.67 -2.86
C LEU A 17 -6.79 -12.16 -3.08
N TYR A 18 -6.14 -13.00 -2.30
CA TYR A 18 -6.19 -14.45 -2.41
C TYR A 18 -6.80 -15.04 -1.14
N PRO A 19 -8.11 -15.30 -1.11
CA PRO A 19 -8.72 -16.13 -0.08
C PRO A 19 -8.49 -17.61 -0.38
N MET A 20 -7.95 -18.36 0.58
CA MET A 20 -7.72 -19.80 0.48
C MET A 20 -8.98 -20.55 0.93
N THR A 21 -10.10 -20.30 0.25
CA THR A 21 -11.43 -20.85 0.58
C THR A 21 -12.29 -20.98 -0.67
N ASP A 22 -13.24 -21.92 -0.68
CA ASP A 22 -14.21 -22.08 -1.77
C ASP A 22 -15.10 -20.83 -1.95
N ASP A 23 -15.29 -20.07 -0.87
CA ASP A 23 -16.08 -18.82 -0.89
C ASP A 23 -15.27 -17.57 -1.30
N PHE A 24 -14.17 -17.76 -2.04
CA PHE A 24 -13.23 -16.68 -2.37
C PHE A 24 -13.90 -15.49 -3.08
N ILE A 25 -14.89 -15.75 -3.95
CA ILE A 25 -15.61 -14.70 -4.67
C ILE A 25 -16.35 -13.77 -3.70
N SER A 26 -17.02 -14.36 -2.71
CA SER A 26 -17.78 -13.61 -1.70
C SER A 26 -16.84 -12.79 -0.82
N VAL A 27 -15.73 -13.39 -0.37
CA VAL A 27 -14.72 -12.71 0.45
C VAL A 27 -14.14 -11.49 -0.27
N ILE A 28 -13.72 -11.65 -1.54
CA ILE A 28 -13.17 -10.54 -2.35
C ILE A 28 -14.21 -9.43 -2.53
N LYS A 29 -15.44 -9.79 -2.95
CA LYS A 29 -16.51 -8.81 -3.17
C LYS A 29 -16.90 -8.08 -1.89
N SER A 30 -16.96 -8.79 -0.77
CA SER A 30 -17.29 -8.26 0.55
C SER A 30 -16.24 -7.26 1.04
N ALA A 31 -14.95 -7.59 0.93
CA ALA A 31 -13.86 -6.70 1.33
C ALA A 31 -13.82 -5.40 0.52
N LEU A 32 -14.02 -5.48 -0.80
CA LEU A 32 -14.07 -4.31 -1.67
C LEU A 32 -15.32 -3.45 -1.41
N LYS A 33 -16.49 -4.07 -1.19
CA LYS A 33 -17.76 -3.37 -0.94
C LYS A 33 -17.80 -2.67 0.42
N LYS A 34 -17.20 -3.26 1.46
CA LYS A 34 -17.16 -2.69 2.81
C LYS A 34 -16.20 -1.50 2.92
N THR A 35 -15.20 -1.42 2.05
CA THR A 35 -14.24 -0.32 2.02
C THR A 35 -14.86 0.92 1.37
N ASP A 36 -14.70 2.09 2.02
CA ASP A 36 -14.98 3.36 1.38
C ASP A 36 -13.87 3.68 0.35
N THR A 37 -14.20 3.49 -0.92
CA THR A 37 -13.33 3.80 -2.06
C THR A 37 -13.63 5.16 -2.70
N SER A 38 -14.41 6.05 -2.06
CA SER A 38 -14.82 7.34 -2.64
C SER A 38 -13.64 8.30 -2.91
N LYS A 39 -12.49 8.06 -2.26
CA LYS A 39 -11.27 8.89 -2.37
C LYS A 39 -10.21 8.32 -3.29
N VAL A 40 -10.44 7.15 -3.89
CA VAL A 40 -9.50 6.50 -4.80
C VAL A 40 -10.22 6.13 -6.09
N TRP A 41 -9.57 6.34 -7.22
CA TRP A 41 -10.03 5.76 -8.46
C TRP A 41 -9.73 4.26 -8.43
N THR A 42 -10.67 3.44 -8.89
CA THR A 42 -10.54 1.99 -8.84
C THR A 42 -10.85 1.37 -10.20
N LYS A 43 -10.10 0.33 -10.56
CA LYS A 43 -10.41 -0.53 -11.70
C LYS A 43 -10.03 -1.96 -11.37
N THR A 44 -10.97 -2.88 -11.56
CA THR A 44 -10.78 -4.31 -11.33
C THR A 44 -10.84 -5.05 -12.65
N ASP A 45 -9.87 -5.91 -12.88
CA ASP A 45 -9.85 -6.91 -13.94
C ASP A 45 -9.87 -8.32 -13.31
N HIS A 46 -9.75 -9.36 -14.14
CA HIS A 46 -9.82 -10.76 -13.66
C HIS A 46 -8.52 -11.23 -12.97
N ILE A 47 -7.49 -10.39 -12.87
CA ILE A 47 -6.22 -10.70 -12.22
C ILE A 47 -6.08 -9.89 -10.93
N SER A 48 -6.40 -8.59 -10.99
CA SER A 48 -6.04 -7.61 -9.97
C SER A 48 -7.01 -6.43 -9.92
N THR A 49 -6.90 -5.68 -8.83
CA THR A 49 -7.51 -4.35 -8.67
C THR A 49 -6.41 -3.31 -8.58
N VAL A 50 -6.61 -2.18 -9.25
CA VAL A 50 -5.73 -1.00 -9.11
C VAL A 50 -6.48 0.13 -8.40
N LEU A 51 -5.82 0.73 -7.41
CA LEU A 51 -6.23 1.96 -6.72
C LEU A 51 -5.30 3.10 -7.17
N ARG A 52 -5.86 4.27 -7.48
CA ARG A 52 -5.08 5.48 -7.80
C ARG A 52 -5.59 6.68 -7.01
N GLY A 53 -4.69 7.49 -6.46
CA GLY A 53 -5.05 8.65 -5.65
C GLY A 53 -3.84 9.30 -4.97
N SER A 54 -4.10 10.02 -3.87
CA SER A 54 -3.01 10.47 -2.98
C SER A 54 -2.42 9.29 -2.22
N ILE A 55 -1.18 9.44 -1.74
CA ILE A 55 -0.50 8.47 -0.88
C ILE A 55 -1.41 8.06 0.29
N ASP A 56 -1.94 9.04 1.03
CA ASP A 56 -2.78 8.77 2.21
C ASP A 56 -4.06 8.00 1.87
N HIS A 57 -4.76 8.37 0.79
CA HIS A 57 -6.01 7.69 0.41
C HIS A 57 -5.76 6.27 -0.10
N VAL A 58 -4.68 6.05 -0.86
CA VAL A 58 -4.32 4.72 -1.36
C VAL A 58 -3.95 3.79 -0.20
N PHE A 59 -3.15 4.26 0.76
CA PHE A 59 -2.82 3.44 1.94
C PHE A 59 -4.01 3.21 2.86
N ASP A 60 -4.88 4.20 3.03
CA ASP A 60 -6.09 4.05 3.84
C ASP A 60 -7.05 3.00 3.25
N ALA A 61 -7.27 3.04 1.93
CA ALA A 61 -8.10 2.06 1.24
C ALA A 61 -7.46 0.65 1.26
N ALA A 62 -6.16 0.53 0.98
CA ALA A 62 -5.46 -0.77 1.02
C ALA A 62 -5.57 -1.43 2.42
N LYS A 63 -5.36 -0.64 3.48
CA LYS A 63 -5.57 -1.06 4.87
C LYS A 63 -6.98 -1.56 5.14
N ALA A 64 -7.99 -0.81 4.73
CA ALA A 64 -9.37 -1.17 4.98
C ALA A 64 -9.75 -2.47 4.27
N ILE A 65 -9.33 -2.63 3.01
CA ILE A 65 -9.56 -3.86 2.23
C ILE A 65 -8.93 -5.07 2.94
N TYR A 66 -7.67 -4.94 3.40
CA TYR A 66 -7.00 -6.02 4.11
C TYR A 66 -7.71 -6.38 5.41
N LEU A 67 -8.05 -5.37 6.24
CA LEU A 67 -8.72 -5.60 7.52
C LEU A 67 -10.09 -6.25 7.33
N HIS A 68 -10.89 -5.80 6.36
CA HIS A 68 -12.18 -6.42 6.06
C HIS A 68 -12.05 -7.86 5.54
N ALA A 69 -11.03 -8.15 4.73
CA ALA A 69 -10.76 -9.50 4.26
C ALA A 69 -10.27 -10.42 5.38
N ALA A 70 -9.35 -9.95 6.23
CA ALA A 70 -8.82 -10.71 7.35
C ALA A 70 -9.89 -11.04 8.40
N ASN A 71 -10.84 -10.12 8.64
CA ASN A 71 -11.98 -10.33 9.53
C ASN A 71 -13.11 -11.16 8.89
N SER A 72 -12.83 -11.89 7.79
CA SER A 72 -13.72 -12.93 7.28
C SER A 72 -13.47 -14.30 7.94
N GLU A 73 -12.47 -14.40 8.84
CA GLU A 73 -12.01 -15.63 9.49
C GLU A 73 -11.50 -16.69 8.49
N GLN A 74 -11.16 -16.28 7.26
CA GLN A 74 -10.53 -17.12 6.25
C GLN A 74 -9.04 -16.78 6.15
N HIS A 75 -8.22 -17.75 5.76
CA HIS A 75 -6.85 -17.46 5.39
C HIS A 75 -6.84 -16.63 4.10
N ILE A 76 -6.34 -15.41 4.19
CA ILE A 76 -6.25 -14.47 3.08
C ILE A 76 -4.82 -13.95 2.93
N VAL A 77 -4.42 -13.69 1.69
CA VAL A 77 -3.18 -12.99 1.36
C VAL A 77 -3.50 -11.79 0.46
N MET A 78 -2.94 -10.63 0.79
CA MET A 78 -2.92 -9.47 -0.11
C MET A 78 -1.50 -9.33 -0.66
N ASN A 79 -1.37 -9.40 -1.98
CA ASN A 79 -0.10 -9.20 -2.66
C ASN A 79 -0.25 -8.08 -3.70
N GLY A 80 0.69 -7.15 -3.75
CA GLY A 80 0.59 -6.05 -4.69
C GLY A 80 1.82 -5.16 -4.72
N THR A 81 1.80 -4.23 -5.68
CA THR A 81 2.87 -3.29 -5.95
C THR A 81 2.35 -1.87 -5.79
N PHE A 82 2.97 -1.13 -4.89
CA PHE A 82 2.80 0.33 -4.83
C PHE A 82 3.75 1.00 -5.81
N SER A 83 3.27 2.04 -6.49
CA SER A 83 4.05 2.79 -7.46
C SER A 83 3.71 4.28 -7.39
N ILE A 84 4.70 5.13 -7.64
CA ILE A 84 4.55 6.58 -7.73
C ILE A 84 5.54 7.12 -8.76
N GLY A 85 5.18 8.21 -9.46
CA GLY A 85 6.12 8.95 -10.30
C GLY A 85 6.54 8.25 -11.60
N CYS A 86 5.74 7.31 -12.11
CA CYS A 86 6.03 6.60 -13.36
C CYS A 86 6.12 7.59 -14.55
N PRO A 87 7.15 7.51 -15.40
CA PRO A 87 7.25 8.36 -16.60
C PRO A 87 6.06 8.14 -17.55
N GLY A 88 5.39 9.23 -17.94
CA GLY A 88 4.20 9.16 -18.79
C GLY A 88 2.90 8.79 -18.06
N ASP A 89 2.92 8.77 -16.72
CA ASP A 89 1.69 8.58 -15.94
C ASP A 89 0.67 9.66 -16.29
N THR A 90 -0.56 9.24 -16.58
CA THR A 90 -1.63 10.15 -16.99
C THR A 90 -2.12 10.93 -15.77
N GLN A 91 -2.35 12.24 -15.95
CA GLN A 91 -3.02 13.04 -14.91
C GLN A 91 -4.50 12.67 -14.72
N GLY A 92 -5.05 11.81 -15.58
CA GLY A 92 -6.39 11.23 -15.46
C GLY A 92 -6.47 10.10 -14.43
N ASP A 93 -7.66 9.49 -14.32
CA ASP A 93 -7.92 8.33 -13.45
C ASP A 93 -7.55 8.56 -11.99
N THR A 94 -7.82 9.76 -11.48
CA THR A 94 -7.64 10.10 -10.07
C THR A 94 -8.71 11.03 -9.53
N TYR A 95 -9.04 10.82 -8.25
CA TYR A 95 -9.74 11.82 -7.45
C TYR A 95 -8.71 12.55 -6.59
N LEU A 96 -8.13 13.61 -7.14
CA LEU A 96 -7.34 14.58 -6.35
C LEU A 96 -8.30 15.46 -5.54
N SER A 97 -9.13 14.84 -4.69
CA SER A 97 -10.08 15.58 -3.87
C SER A 97 -9.32 16.39 -2.82
N LYS A 98 -9.64 17.68 -2.67
CA LYS A 98 -9.14 18.53 -1.58
C LYS A 98 -9.55 17.93 -0.24
N GLY A 99 -8.59 17.44 0.52
CA GLY A 99 -8.76 16.99 1.91
C GLY A 99 -8.01 15.70 2.20
N ASP A 100 -7.10 15.75 3.18
CA ASP A 100 -6.23 14.65 3.60
C ASP A 100 -6.92 13.67 4.57
N LYS A 101 -8.26 13.66 4.59
CA LYS A 101 -9.00 12.83 5.54
C LYS A 101 -8.98 11.37 5.11
N ARG A 102 -8.42 10.52 5.97
CA ARG A 102 -8.50 9.06 5.88
C ARG A 102 -9.94 8.61 6.16
N VAL A 103 -10.69 8.27 5.11
CA VAL A 103 -12.14 8.02 5.19
C VAL A 103 -12.48 6.69 5.86
N ASN A 104 -11.58 5.70 5.82
CA ASN A 104 -11.82 4.40 6.43
C ASN A 104 -11.31 4.31 7.88
N GLU A 105 -10.50 5.26 8.34
CA GLU A 105 -9.81 5.17 9.63
C GLU A 105 -10.76 4.95 10.81
N ASP A 106 -11.90 5.63 10.84
CA ASP A 106 -12.91 5.47 11.89
C ASP A 106 -13.64 4.13 11.77
N ALA A 107 -14.02 3.72 10.55
CA ALA A 107 -14.77 2.49 10.30
C ALA A 107 -13.98 1.22 10.64
N VAL A 108 -12.66 1.23 10.43
CA VAL A 108 -11.79 0.06 10.67
C VAL A 108 -11.02 0.15 11.98
N ARG A 109 -11.24 1.18 12.80
CA ARG A 109 -10.52 1.43 14.06
C ARG A 109 -10.54 0.24 15.03
N GLY A 110 -11.67 -0.47 15.09
CA GLY A 110 -11.86 -1.63 15.96
C GLY A 110 -11.40 -2.96 15.36
N LEU A 111 -11.12 -3.01 14.06
CA LEU A 111 -10.71 -4.23 13.38
C LEU A 111 -9.23 -4.47 13.61
N LYS A 112 -8.88 -5.72 13.90
CA LYS A 112 -7.50 -6.16 14.07
C LYS A 112 -7.24 -7.35 13.16
N ALA A 113 -6.01 -7.48 12.73
CA ALA A 113 -5.50 -8.62 11.97
C ALA A 113 -3.97 -8.64 12.17
N GLU A 114 -3.41 -9.83 12.31
CA GLU A 114 -1.97 -10.01 12.12
C GLU A 114 -1.63 -9.69 10.66
N ALA A 115 -0.43 -9.17 10.42
CA ALA A 115 0.00 -8.78 9.08
C ALA A 115 1.48 -9.13 8.83
N PRO A 116 1.89 -10.40 9.02
CA PRO A 116 3.22 -10.83 8.63
C PRO A 116 3.41 -10.53 7.14
N CYS A 117 4.53 -9.89 6.80
CA CYS A 117 4.71 -9.30 5.48
C CYS A 117 6.14 -9.48 4.99
N GLN A 118 6.29 -9.90 3.74
CA GLN A 118 7.52 -9.76 3.00
C GLN A 118 7.37 -8.60 2.03
N PHE A 119 8.30 -7.65 2.07
CA PHE A 119 8.30 -6.51 1.16
C PHE A 119 9.67 -6.29 0.52
N ALA A 120 9.64 -5.67 -0.66
CA ALA A 120 10.82 -5.24 -1.39
C ALA A 120 10.63 -3.80 -1.87
N LEU A 121 11.71 -3.02 -1.86
CA LEU A 121 11.73 -1.63 -2.29
C LEU A 121 12.56 -1.51 -3.57
N TYR A 122 11.99 -0.88 -4.59
CA TYR A 122 12.63 -0.68 -5.90
C TYR A 122 12.74 0.81 -6.25
N PRO A 123 13.75 1.53 -5.72
CA PRO A 123 14.04 2.90 -6.14
C PRO A 123 14.59 2.89 -7.57
N MET A 124 13.77 3.29 -8.54
CA MET A 124 14.15 3.27 -9.95
C MET A 124 15.05 4.46 -10.29
N ASN A 125 16.07 4.24 -11.14
CA ASN A 125 17.02 5.27 -11.59
C ASN A 125 17.72 6.02 -10.43
N GLU A 126 18.03 5.32 -9.35
CA GLU A 126 18.68 5.85 -8.15
C GLU A 126 20.03 5.14 -7.93
N PRO A 127 21.18 5.84 -8.08
CA PRO A 127 22.49 5.23 -7.86
C PRO A 127 22.70 4.69 -6.44
N ASP A 128 22.15 5.36 -5.43
CA ASP A 128 22.20 4.95 -4.02
C ASP A 128 20.94 4.19 -3.57
N TYR A 129 20.38 3.34 -4.45
CA TYR A 129 19.17 2.58 -4.11
C TYR A 129 19.37 1.65 -2.91
N MET A 130 20.58 1.10 -2.73
CA MET A 130 20.92 0.27 -1.58
C MET A 130 20.89 1.06 -0.27
N GLY A 131 21.38 2.31 -0.26
CA GLY A 131 21.25 3.21 0.89
C GLY A 131 19.80 3.46 1.28
N LEU A 132 18.91 3.59 0.29
CA LEU A 132 17.46 3.73 0.55
C LEU A 132 16.82 2.46 1.10
N ILE A 133 17.21 1.28 0.61
CA ILE A 133 16.75 0.00 1.14
C ILE A 133 17.16 -0.16 2.60
N MET A 134 18.42 0.16 2.93
CA MET A 134 18.91 0.11 4.32
C MET A 134 18.13 1.09 5.23
N LYS A 135 17.87 2.31 4.77
CA LYS A 135 17.04 3.27 5.51
C LYS A 135 15.63 2.74 5.76
N ALA A 136 15.01 2.06 4.79
CA ALA A 136 13.69 1.46 4.97
C ALA A 136 13.70 0.38 6.06
N VAL A 137 14.75 -0.45 6.09
CA VAL A 137 14.97 -1.45 7.15
C VAL A 137 15.18 -0.78 8.51
N ASP A 138 15.97 0.30 8.59
CA ASP A 138 16.21 1.02 9.84
C ASP A 138 14.92 1.65 10.39
N ILE A 139 14.05 2.18 9.53
CA ILE A 139 12.73 2.68 9.96
C ILE A 139 11.88 1.53 10.52
N ALA A 140 11.87 0.36 9.88
CA ALA A 140 11.13 -0.80 10.38
C ALA A 140 11.68 -1.30 11.74
N LYS A 141 13.01 -1.31 11.92
CA LYS A 141 13.64 -1.64 13.21
C LYS A 141 13.27 -0.62 14.29
N ALA A 142 13.34 0.67 13.99
CA ALA A 142 12.97 1.74 14.92
C ALA A 142 11.50 1.67 15.35
N GLN A 143 10.62 1.13 14.50
CA GLN A 143 9.20 0.91 14.80
C GLN A 143 8.92 -0.46 15.46
N GLY A 144 9.95 -1.31 15.62
CA GLY A 144 9.82 -2.63 16.23
C GLY A 144 9.04 -3.63 15.37
N THR A 145 8.98 -3.44 14.06
CA THR A 145 8.28 -4.34 13.11
C THR A 145 9.22 -5.19 12.28
N PHE A 146 10.52 -4.89 12.25
CA PHE A 146 11.49 -5.68 11.47
C PHE A 146 11.77 -7.03 12.13
N VAL A 147 11.66 -8.11 11.36
CA VAL A 147 12.00 -9.48 11.79
C VAL A 147 13.39 -9.85 11.29
N GLN A 148 13.53 -9.98 9.97
CA GLN A 148 14.76 -10.45 9.34
C GLN A 148 14.84 -10.04 7.86
N GLY A 149 16.03 -10.15 7.29
CA GLY A 149 16.22 -10.12 5.83
C GLY A 149 16.18 -11.54 5.28
N VAL A 150 15.51 -11.72 4.14
CA VAL A 150 15.50 -12.97 3.37
C VAL A 150 15.98 -12.72 1.96
N HIS A 151 16.21 -13.77 1.16
CA HIS A 151 16.57 -13.56 -0.24
C HIS A 151 15.46 -12.78 -0.95
N TYR A 152 15.84 -11.63 -1.51
CA TYR A 152 15.00 -10.72 -2.31
C TYR A 152 13.93 -9.92 -1.54
N ALA A 153 13.87 -10.02 -0.21
CA ALA A 153 12.88 -9.28 0.59
C ALA A 153 13.34 -9.01 2.03
N SER A 154 12.65 -8.09 2.70
CA SER A 154 12.70 -7.92 4.15
C SER A 154 11.37 -8.35 4.76
N GLU A 155 11.44 -9.00 5.91
CA GLU A 155 10.29 -9.52 6.65
C GLU A 155 9.89 -8.57 7.78
N LEU A 156 8.60 -8.29 7.88
CA LEU A 156 7.96 -7.51 8.91
C LEU A 156 6.92 -8.36 9.65
N ASP A 157 6.89 -8.24 10.97
CA ASP A 157 5.89 -8.83 11.86
C ASP A 157 5.86 -8.06 13.19
N GLY A 158 4.80 -8.18 14.00
CA GLY A 158 4.78 -7.52 15.30
C GLY A 158 3.50 -7.67 16.12
N MET A 159 3.69 -8.09 17.38
CA MET A 159 2.70 -8.44 18.41
C MET A 159 1.79 -7.29 18.91
N ARG A 160 1.93 -6.06 18.40
CA ARG A 160 1.23 -4.86 18.92
C ARG A 160 0.41 -4.07 17.91
N MET A 161 0.31 -4.50 16.65
CA MET A 161 -0.10 -3.57 15.60
C MET A 161 -1.23 -4.05 14.69
N THR A 162 -2.37 -3.41 14.87
CA THR A 162 -3.30 -3.07 13.79
C THR A 162 -2.51 -2.58 12.56
N TYR A 163 -2.85 -3.05 11.37
CA TYR A 163 -2.24 -2.78 10.04
C TYR A 163 -1.62 -1.37 9.79
N SER A 164 -2.05 -0.33 10.50
CA SER A 164 -1.56 1.05 10.35
C SER A 164 -0.05 1.27 10.59
N ALA A 165 0.64 0.34 11.26
CA ALA A 165 2.07 0.46 11.57
C ALA A 165 2.99 -0.02 10.44
N HIS A 166 2.66 -1.14 9.80
CA HIS A 166 3.52 -1.84 8.84
C HIS A 166 3.90 -0.96 7.64
N TRP A 167 3.04 -0.01 7.29
CA TRP A 167 3.20 0.82 6.10
C TRP A 167 3.72 2.23 6.35
N LYS A 168 3.90 2.66 7.61
CA LYS A 168 4.52 3.96 7.92
C LYS A 168 5.94 4.12 7.38
N PRO A 169 6.82 3.09 7.40
CA PRO A 169 8.15 3.20 6.81
C PRO A 169 8.09 3.50 5.31
N PHE A 170 7.22 2.77 4.60
CA PHE A 170 7.05 2.87 3.17
C PHE A 170 6.33 4.17 2.76
N SER A 171 5.29 4.57 3.50
CA SER A 171 4.61 5.85 3.30
C SER A 171 5.52 7.03 3.60
N ALA A 172 6.32 6.97 4.68
CA ALA A 172 7.28 8.02 5.02
C ALA A 172 8.37 8.15 3.96
N TRP A 173 8.85 7.03 3.40
CA TRP A 173 9.78 7.04 2.29
C TRP A 173 9.16 7.67 1.03
N LEU A 174 7.96 7.24 0.63
CA LEU A 174 7.24 7.82 -0.52
C LEU A 174 6.98 9.32 -0.34
N SER A 175 6.59 9.76 0.86
CA SER A 175 6.39 11.18 1.19
C SER A 175 7.71 11.96 1.21
N SER A 176 8.83 11.37 1.62
CA SER A 176 10.14 12.04 1.60
C SER A 176 10.59 12.41 0.19
N LYS A 177 10.21 11.63 -0.83
CA LYS A 177 10.45 11.95 -2.25
C LYS A 177 9.50 13.04 -2.80
N GLN A 178 8.47 13.47 -2.04
CA GLN A 178 7.64 14.64 -2.40
C GLN A 178 8.28 15.99 -2.05
N THR A 179 9.26 16.02 -1.13
CA THR A 179 9.88 17.26 -0.62
C THR A 179 11.20 17.61 -1.29
N THR A 180 11.75 16.73 -2.12
CA THR A 180 12.96 17.00 -2.91
C THR A 180 12.60 17.43 -4.33
N SER A 181 12.25 18.70 -4.50
CA SER A 181 12.54 19.45 -5.72
C SER A 181 13.19 20.77 -5.31
N PRO A 182 14.24 21.25 -6.01
CA PRO A 182 14.74 22.61 -5.86
C PRO A 182 13.70 23.66 -6.26
#